data_AF-A0A7C1HT84-F1
#
_entry.id   AF-A0A7C1HT84-F1
#
_cell.length_a   1.000
_cell.length_b   1.000
_cell.length_c   1.000
_cell.angle_alpha   90.00
_cell.angle_beta   90.00
_cell.angle_gamma   90.00
#
_symmetry.space_group_name_H-M   'P 1'
#
loop_
_entity.id
_entity.type
_entity.pdbx_description
1 polymer ?
#
loop_
_entity_poly.entity_id
_entity_poly.type
_entity_poly.pdbx_seq_one_letter_code
_entity_poly.pdbx_strand_id
1 'polypeptide(L)'
;MRKWIAGFLFLSNVLPVLARPDVIEKYIRIDQFGYRPQDPKFAVLADPQIGFNADDAYHPGTVFQVRRWDDGAVVFEGAPEIWNHGAVDHTSGDRGWWFDFTQVRDIGEYYIWDVRNRRGSYRFRIDPDVYREILRQAMRTFYYQRLNAPKIEPYAETPWIDEAAFIGPGQDREARCLYARDDPATARDLSGGWMDAGDYNKYVTFAESAVHMLLSAYEITPDAFTDDCGIPESGNGIPDILDEIRYEIDWLKRMQDADGGLFIKMGNIDYNSGHPPSSDRRPRYYGPKCSSSAIAGAGMFAHAALVFRRIPGWAEYAAGLLERALSAWNWYRNNARSEHCDDGQIKAGNADRSFRMQDESEVVAAVYLLALTGDEAFHAVIREKLHHVSAFYEFDLSLYFYFSMDALLTYTTLDNAESDLTARILGRMEMQTGYAPFREDDRLDLYRAYVPFTLYTWGHLNPRASLGCANDDYIRMGIDAANHVHYRTRALDILHYFHGVNPLGVVYLTNMGAFGAGHSITRIWHDWFFKGTEWEANPPPGYVPGGPNYWYDGSLETIRRQPPQKCYLDWNQGPPENSWEITENAIYYQASYVKLLSRFAGISKK
;
A
#
# COMPACT_ATOMS: atom_id res chain seq x y z
N MET A 1 -41.53 16.81 -67.42
CA MET A 1 -40.50 17.59 -66.70
C MET A 1 -40.74 17.45 -65.19
N ARG A 2 -40.03 16.54 -64.53
CA ARG A 2 -40.06 16.36 -63.06
C ARG A 2 -38.96 17.23 -62.45
N LYS A 3 -39.32 18.20 -61.60
CA LYS A 3 -38.37 18.98 -60.79
C LYS A 3 -38.13 18.21 -59.48
N TRP A 4 -36.89 17.83 -59.23
CA TRP A 4 -36.43 17.31 -57.95
C TRP A 4 -36.13 18.47 -57.02
N ILE A 5 -36.74 18.49 -55.84
CA ILE A 5 -36.40 19.39 -54.73
C ILE A 5 -35.48 18.59 -53.80
N ALA A 6 -34.21 18.97 -53.75
CA ALA A 6 -33.26 18.44 -52.78
C ALA A 6 -33.48 19.15 -51.44
N GLY A 7 -33.97 18.41 -50.44
CA GLY A 7 -34.03 18.88 -49.05
C GLY A 7 -32.67 18.69 -48.38
N PHE A 8 -32.02 19.78 -48.00
CA PHE A 8 -30.87 19.75 -47.09
C PHE A 8 -31.38 19.50 -45.66
N LEU A 9 -31.12 18.30 -45.12
CA LEU A 9 -31.24 18.01 -43.70
C LEU A 9 -30.02 18.63 -42.98
N PHE A 10 -30.26 19.72 -42.24
CA PHE A 10 -29.32 20.20 -41.24
C PHE A 10 -29.40 19.28 -40.01
N LEU A 11 -28.44 18.35 -39.87
CA LEU A 11 -28.17 17.68 -38.61
C LEU A 11 -27.44 18.68 -37.70
N SER A 12 -28.18 19.33 -36.80
CA SER A 12 -27.59 20.11 -35.71
C SER A 12 -26.97 19.14 -34.70
N ASN A 13 -25.64 18.99 -34.72
CA ASN A 13 -24.89 18.38 -33.63
C ASN A 13 -24.93 19.32 -32.42
N VAL A 14 -26.01 19.28 -31.64
CA VAL A 14 -26.02 19.87 -30.29
C VAL A 14 -25.26 18.90 -29.40
N LEU A 15 -23.97 19.14 -29.21
CA LEU A 15 -23.21 18.47 -28.16
C LEU A 15 -23.90 18.81 -26.82
N PRO A 16 -24.31 17.83 -25.99
CA PRO A 16 -24.89 18.12 -24.70
C PRO A 16 -23.87 18.92 -23.88
N VAL A 17 -24.28 20.11 -23.43
CA VAL A 17 -23.50 20.88 -22.46
C VAL A 17 -23.54 20.09 -21.15
N LEU A 18 -22.41 19.49 -20.79
CA LEU A 18 -22.31 18.74 -19.55
C LEU A 18 -22.44 19.71 -18.37
N ALA A 19 -23.36 19.44 -17.45
CA ALA A 19 -23.65 20.32 -16.31
C ALA A 19 -22.69 20.11 -15.13
N ARG A 20 -21.39 20.04 -15.47
CA ARG A 20 -20.28 19.88 -14.55
C ARG A 20 -20.05 21.18 -13.75
N PRO A 21 -19.45 21.11 -12.55
CA PRO A 21 -19.05 22.32 -11.84
C PRO A 21 -18.09 23.18 -12.69
N ASP A 22 -18.43 24.46 -12.88
CA ASP A 22 -17.52 25.41 -13.52
C ASP A 22 -16.26 25.66 -12.68
N VAL A 23 -16.39 25.52 -11.36
CA VAL A 23 -15.32 25.73 -10.40
C VAL A 23 -15.34 24.60 -9.37
N ILE A 24 -14.21 23.90 -9.28
CA ILE A 24 -13.98 22.90 -8.25
C ILE A 24 -13.63 23.61 -6.94
N GLU A 25 -14.37 23.29 -5.88
CA GLU A 25 -14.05 23.70 -4.52
C GLU A 25 -13.10 22.67 -3.89
N LYS A 26 -11.84 23.06 -3.69
CA LYS A 26 -10.83 22.18 -3.11
C LYS A 26 -11.23 21.74 -1.70
N TYR A 27 -12.01 22.53 -0.97
CA TYR A 27 -12.42 22.21 0.41
C TYR A 27 -13.63 21.29 0.56
N ILE A 28 -14.18 20.77 -0.54
CA ILE A 28 -15.15 19.66 -0.50
C ILE A 28 -14.38 18.36 -0.75
N ARG A 29 -14.09 17.63 0.32
CA ARG A 29 -13.23 16.44 0.32
C ARG A 29 -14.08 15.17 0.27
N ILE A 30 -13.77 14.31 -0.69
CA ILE A 30 -14.51 13.08 -1.01
C ILE A 30 -13.51 11.98 -1.39
N ASP A 31 -13.94 10.72 -1.38
CA ASP A 31 -13.27 9.70 -2.19
C ASP A 31 -13.45 10.11 -3.66
N GLN A 32 -12.35 10.45 -4.32
CA GLN A 32 -12.36 10.94 -5.69
C GLN A 32 -12.58 9.84 -6.74
N PHE A 33 -12.42 8.57 -6.38
CA PHE A 33 -12.86 7.46 -7.22
C PHE A 33 -14.35 7.21 -7.02
N GLY A 34 -14.77 7.16 -5.75
CA GLY A 34 -16.16 7.16 -5.35
C GLY A 34 -16.51 6.09 -4.32
N TYR A 35 -17.71 5.53 -4.41
CA TYR A 35 -18.32 4.75 -3.34
C TYR A 35 -19.08 3.53 -3.89
N ARG A 36 -19.17 2.46 -3.11
CA ARG A 36 -20.10 1.36 -3.43
C ARG A 36 -21.52 1.74 -3.01
N PRO A 37 -22.57 1.21 -3.67
CA PRO A 37 -23.95 1.60 -3.40
C PRO A 37 -24.38 1.48 -1.93
N GLN A 38 -23.96 0.44 -1.23
CA GLN A 38 -24.41 0.14 0.14
C GLN A 38 -23.52 0.75 1.24
N ASP A 39 -22.34 1.24 0.88
CA ASP A 39 -21.41 1.78 1.86
C ASP A 39 -21.86 3.16 2.36
N PRO A 40 -21.46 3.56 3.58
CA PRO A 40 -21.55 4.94 4.05
C PRO A 40 -20.80 5.91 3.12
N LYS A 41 -21.35 7.11 2.92
CA LYS A 41 -20.81 8.11 1.98
C LYS A 41 -20.85 9.48 2.61
N PHE A 42 -19.68 10.08 2.79
CA PHE A 42 -19.52 11.38 3.42
C PHE A 42 -18.64 12.28 2.58
N ALA A 43 -18.99 13.56 2.52
CA ALA A 43 -18.06 14.61 2.13
C ALA A 43 -17.63 15.40 3.37
N VAL A 44 -16.33 15.66 3.50
CA VAL A 44 -15.78 16.53 4.54
C VAL A 44 -15.64 17.93 3.96
N LEU A 45 -16.31 18.89 4.58
CA LEU A 45 -16.24 20.31 4.22
C LEU A 45 -15.24 20.97 5.17
N ALA A 46 -14.10 21.41 4.66
CA ALA A 46 -12.98 21.87 5.48
C ALA A 46 -12.81 23.39 5.44
N ASP A 47 -12.72 24.02 6.59
CA ASP A 47 -12.38 25.43 6.78
C ASP A 47 -11.04 25.51 7.52
N PRO A 48 -9.91 25.75 6.82
CA PRO A 48 -8.60 25.74 7.43
C PRO A 48 -8.45 26.82 8.50
N GLN A 49 -7.89 26.47 9.66
CA GLN A 49 -7.67 27.42 10.76
C GLN A 49 -6.19 27.47 11.18
N ILE A 50 -5.46 26.37 11.01
CA ILE A 50 -4.05 26.21 11.37
C ILE A 50 -3.33 25.47 10.23
N GLY A 51 -2.11 25.90 9.94
CA GLY A 51 -1.20 25.31 8.95
C GLY A 51 -0.89 26.26 7.79
N PHE A 52 -0.18 25.77 6.78
CA PHE A 52 0.30 26.56 5.64
C PHE A 52 -0.82 27.21 4.83
N ASN A 53 -2.05 26.69 4.96
CA ASN A 53 -3.25 27.16 4.28
C ASN A 53 -4.22 27.88 5.24
N ALA A 54 -3.79 28.33 6.42
CA ALA A 54 -4.67 29.02 7.39
C ALA A 54 -5.19 30.38 6.90
N ASP A 55 -4.54 30.99 5.90
CA ASP A 55 -5.01 32.21 5.25
C ASP A 55 -6.12 31.96 4.20
N ASP A 56 -6.32 30.70 3.80
CA ASP A 56 -7.48 30.31 3.02
C ASP A 56 -8.72 30.25 3.94
N ALA A 57 -9.90 30.55 3.39
CA ALA A 57 -11.15 30.44 4.15
C ALA A 57 -12.24 29.82 3.27
N TYR A 58 -12.96 28.86 3.85
CA TYR A 58 -14.14 28.28 3.21
C TYR A 58 -15.34 28.37 4.15
N HIS A 59 -16.38 29.07 3.70
CA HIS A 59 -17.62 29.23 4.43
C HIS A 59 -18.71 28.41 3.74
N PRO A 60 -18.89 27.12 4.09
CA PRO A 60 -19.84 26.27 3.40
C PRO A 60 -21.27 26.84 3.48
N GLY A 61 -22.07 26.58 2.44
CA GLY A 61 -23.50 26.82 2.47
C GLY A 61 -24.23 25.99 3.54
N THR A 62 -25.50 26.28 3.78
CA THR A 62 -26.36 25.45 4.64
C THR A 62 -27.10 24.37 3.86
N VAL A 63 -26.95 24.36 2.54
CA VAL A 63 -27.61 23.41 1.62
C VAL A 63 -26.59 22.92 0.61
N PHE A 64 -26.44 21.59 0.57
CA PHE A 64 -25.61 20.88 -0.37
C PHE A 64 -26.46 19.90 -1.17
N GLN A 65 -26.04 19.63 -2.40
CA GLN A 65 -26.72 18.71 -3.29
C GLN A 65 -25.75 17.66 -3.81
N VAL A 66 -26.22 16.44 -3.98
CA VAL A 66 -25.57 15.48 -4.88
C VAL A 66 -26.21 15.66 -6.24
N ARG A 67 -25.39 15.92 -7.25
CA ARG A 67 -25.83 16.15 -8.62
C ARG A 67 -25.20 15.14 -9.55
N ARG A 68 -25.96 14.66 -10.54
CA ARG A 68 -25.40 13.84 -11.62
C ARG A 68 -24.40 14.64 -12.43
N TRP A 69 -23.29 14.01 -12.79
CA TRP A 69 -22.20 14.63 -13.51
C TRP A 69 -22.59 15.13 -14.92
N ASP A 70 -23.41 14.35 -15.64
CA ASP A 70 -23.70 14.62 -17.05
C ASP A 70 -24.71 15.75 -17.24
N ASP A 71 -25.81 15.76 -16.48
CA ASP A 71 -26.92 16.69 -16.68
C ASP A 71 -27.25 17.57 -15.46
N GLY A 72 -26.51 17.41 -14.36
CA GLY A 72 -26.62 18.28 -13.19
C GLY A 72 -27.92 18.09 -12.42
N ALA A 73 -28.69 17.04 -12.73
CA ALA A 73 -29.91 16.73 -12.01
C ALA A 73 -29.58 16.47 -10.53
N VAL A 74 -30.32 17.14 -9.66
CA VAL A 74 -30.23 16.95 -8.21
C VAL A 74 -30.86 15.62 -7.86
N VAL A 75 -30.07 14.71 -7.28
CA VAL A 75 -30.53 13.39 -6.83
C VAL A 75 -30.67 13.32 -5.31
N PHE A 76 -30.04 14.24 -4.60
CA PHE A 76 -30.14 14.39 -3.16
C PHE A 76 -29.86 15.84 -2.77
N GLU A 77 -30.51 16.31 -1.72
CA GLU A 77 -30.29 17.61 -1.09
C GLU A 77 -30.32 17.44 0.43
N GLY A 78 -29.40 18.10 1.13
CA GLY A 78 -29.34 18.06 2.58
C GLY A 78 -28.49 19.19 3.16
N ALA A 79 -28.48 19.29 4.48
CA ALA A 79 -27.63 20.23 5.21
C ALA A 79 -26.39 19.49 5.75
N PRO A 80 -25.21 20.13 5.76
CA PRO A 80 -24.03 19.55 6.38
C PRO A 80 -24.09 19.72 7.90
N GLU A 81 -23.60 18.73 8.65
CA GLU A 81 -23.56 18.73 10.10
C GLU A 81 -22.21 19.26 10.59
N ILE A 82 -22.23 20.22 11.52
CA ILE A 82 -20.99 20.77 12.09
C ILE A 82 -20.27 19.70 12.90
N TRP A 83 -19.01 19.46 12.57
CA TRP A 83 -18.21 18.46 13.27
C TRP A 83 -17.80 18.99 14.65
N ASN A 84 -17.95 18.14 15.67
CA ASN A 84 -17.46 18.35 17.04
C ASN A 84 -17.74 19.76 17.59
N HIS A 85 -19.00 20.23 17.41
CA HIS A 85 -19.45 21.56 17.84
C HIS A 85 -18.61 22.75 17.32
N GLY A 86 -17.98 22.58 16.14
CA GLY A 86 -17.15 23.61 15.51
C GLY A 86 -15.72 23.69 16.06
N ALA A 87 -15.27 22.66 16.78
CA ALA A 87 -13.88 22.56 17.21
C ALA A 87 -12.93 22.48 16.01
N VAL A 88 -11.71 22.96 16.20
CA VAL A 88 -10.60 22.75 15.27
C VAL A 88 -10.02 21.36 15.55
N ASP A 89 -9.96 20.51 14.53
CA ASP A 89 -9.27 19.24 14.61
C ASP A 89 -7.76 19.49 14.75
N HIS A 90 -7.19 19.04 15.85
CA HIS A 90 -5.78 19.21 16.17
C HIS A 90 -4.83 18.47 15.23
N THR A 91 -5.30 17.41 14.54
CA THR A 91 -4.45 16.62 13.64
C THR A 91 -4.34 17.21 12.24
N SER A 92 -5.38 17.91 11.78
CA SER A 92 -5.41 18.60 10.48
C SER A 92 -5.26 20.12 10.57
N GLY A 93 -5.62 20.72 11.70
CA GLY A 93 -5.72 22.17 11.86
C GLY A 93 -6.97 22.79 11.21
N ASP A 94 -7.96 21.98 10.84
CA ASP A 94 -9.17 22.44 10.16
C ASP A 94 -10.37 22.43 11.11
N ARG A 95 -11.29 23.38 10.94
CA ARG A 95 -12.68 23.22 11.40
C ARG A 95 -13.47 22.63 10.24
N GLY A 96 -14.53 21.87 10.48
CA GLY A 96 -15.30 21.35 9.36
C GLY A 96 -16.71 20.85 9.66
N TRP A 97 -17.29 20.29 8.61
CA TRP A 97 -18.62 19.71 8.60
C TRP A 97 -18.61 18.39 7.82
N TRP A 98 -19.60 17.55 8.11
CA TRP A 98 -19.88 16.35 7.34
C TRP A 98 -21.17 16.49 6.55
N PHE A 99 -21.12 16.13 5.28
CA PHE A 99 -22.31 15.98 4.46
C PHE A 99 -22.51 14.49 4.17
N ASP A 100 -23.47 13.88 4.85
CA ASP A 100 -23.87 12.48 4.65
C ASP A 100 -24.83 12.38 3.46
N PHE A 101 -24.43 11.62 2.46
CA PHE A 101 -25.25 11.30 1.28
C PHE A 101 -25.37 9.80 1.07
N THR A 102 -25.26 9.01 2.13
CA THR A 102 -25.35 7.54 2.13
C THR A 102 -26.61 7.02 1.44
N GLN A 103 -27.71 7.79 1.48
CA GLN A 103 -28.99 7.48 0.83
C GLN A 103 -28.91 7.44 -0.71
N VAL A 104 -27.90 8.05 -1.33
CA VAL A 104 -27.68 7.96 -2.77
C VAL A 104 -27.03 6.62 -3.07
N ARG A 105 -27.77 5.74 -3.76
CA ARG A 105 -27.34 4.37 -4.08
C ARG A 105 -27.36 4.06 -5.56
N ASP A 106 -28.01 4.91 -6.35
CA ASP A 106 -28.13 4.71 -7.79
C ASP A 106 -26.76 4.76 -8.44
N ILE A 107 -26.48 3.76 -9.27
CA ILE A 107 -25.22 3.67 -9.99
C ILE A 107 -25.12 4.86 -10.96
N GLY A 108 -23.98 5.54 -10.95
CA GLY A 108 -23.78 6.72 -11.80
C GLY A 108 -22.55 7.54 -11.42
N GLU A 109 -22.37 8.66 -12.11
CA GLU A 109 -21.33 9.63 -11.84
C GLU A 109 -21.93 10.89 -11.22
N TYR A 110 -21.27 11.43 -10.20
CA TYR A 110 -21.81 12.49 -9.35
C TYR A 110 -20.75 13.50 -8.94
N TYR A 111 -21.23 14.62 -8.41
CA TYR A 111 -20.45 15.58 -7.65
C TYR A 111 -21.30 16.16 -6.51
N ILE A 112 -20.62 16.66 -5.47
CA ILE A 112 -21.23 17.43 -4.38
C ILE A 112 -21.27 18.90 -4.79
N TRP A 113 -22.39 19.59 -4.58
CA TRP A 113 -22.59 20.98 -4.97
C TRP A 113 -22.96 21.87 -3.78
N ASP A 114 -22.17 22.91 -3.54
CA ASP A 114 -22.49 23.98 -2.60
C ASP A 114 -23.41 25.00 -3.27
N VAL A 115 -24.68 25.01 -2.88
CA VAL A 115 -25.71 25.86 -3.50
C VAL A 115 -25.40 27.35 -3.29
N ARG A 116 -24.88 27.72 -2.11
CA ARG A 116 -24.60 29.12 -1.76
C ARG A 116 -23.40 29.63 -2.56
N ASN A 117 -22.31 28.87 -2.55
CA ASN A 117 -21.05 29.31 -3.14
C ASN A 117 -20.95 29.02 -4.63
N ARG A 118 -21.87 28.22 -5.17
CA ARG A 118 -21.95 27.82 -6.59
C ARG A 118 -20.67 27.14 -7.07
N ARG A 119 -20.18 26.18 -6.27
CA ARG A 119 -18.97 25.39 -6.54
C ARG A 119 -19.24 23.93 -6.24
N GLY A 120 -18.50 23.03 -6.88
CA GLY A 120 -18.67 21.59 -6.70
C GLY A 120 -17.39 20.86 -6.33
N SER A 121 -17.51 19.65 -5.82
CA SER A 121 -16.38 18.73 -5.64
C SER A 121 -15.83 18.24 -6.98
N TYR A 122 -14.74 17.49 -6.92
CA TYR A 122 -14.36 16.59 -8.01
C TYR A 122 -15.48 15.58 -8.32
N ARG A 123 -15.43 14.99 -9.52
CA ARG A 123 -16.29 13.88 -9.92
C ARG A 123 -16.00 12.66 -9.06
N PHE A 124 -17.02 11.87 -8.75
CA PHE A 124 -16.89 10.54 -8.19
C PHE A 124 -17.95 9.59 -8.76
N ARG A 125 -17.75 8.29 -8.63
CA ARG A 125 -18.71 7.26 -9.06
C ARG A 125 -19.46 6.66 -7.88
N ILE A 126 -20.69 6.25 -8.09
CA ILE A 126 -21.34 5.24 -7.23
C ILE A 126 -21.46 3.99 -8.07
N ASP A 127 -20.72 2.94 -7.70
CA ASP A 127 -20.58 1.73 -8.50
C ASP A 127 -20.15 0.55 -7.61
N PRO A 128 -20.75 -0.65 -7.74
CA PRO A 128 -20.32 -1.82 -6.97
C PRO A 128 -18.85 -2.20 -7.20
N ASP A 129 -18.29 -1.90 -8.37
CA ASP A 129 -16.92 -2.24 -8.75
C ASP A 129 -16.00 -1.01 -8.79
N VAL A 130 -16.36 0.09 -8.09
CA VAL A 130 -15.63 1.38 -8.12
C VAL A 130 -14.13 1.25 -7.82
N TYR A 131 -13.73 0.26 -7.03
CA TYR A 131 -12.35 0.03 -6.60
C TYR A 131 -11.57 -1.00 -7.42
N ARG A 132 -12.22 -1.70 -8.36
CA ARG A 132 -11.57 -2.78 -9.13
C ARG A 132 -10.38 -2.28 -9.94
N GLU A 133 -10.57 -1.18 -10.66
CA GLU A 133 -9.50 -0.60 -11.48
C GLU A 133 -8.39 0.00 -10.62
N ILE A 134 -8.73 0.53 -9.45
CA ILE A 134 -7.76 1.09 -8.50
C ILE A 134 -6.86 -0.03 -7.96
N LEU A 135 -7.44 -1.19 -7.64
CA LEU A 135 -6.69 -2.36 -7.20
C LEU A 135 -5.74 -2.86 -8.29
N ARG A 136 -6.21 -2.88 -9.55
CA ARG A 136 -5.36 -3.21 -10.70
C ARG A 136 -4.15 -2.28 -10.78
N GLN A 137 -4.34 -0.96 -10.78
CA GLN A 137 -3.23 -0.02 -10.90
C GLN A 137 -2.27 -0.11 -9.70
N ALA A 138 -2.82 -0.30 -8.48
CA ALA A 138 -2.01 -0.52 -7.29
C ALA A 138 -1.17 -1.81 -7.36
N MET A 139 -1.70 -2.89 -7.93
CA MET A 139 -0.96 -4.13 -8.17
C MET A 139 0.14 -3.95 -9.23
N ARG A 140 -0.15 -3.20 -10.30
CA ARG A 140 0.83 -2.95 -11.38
C ARG A 140 2.06 -2.16 -10.94
N THR A 141 2.00 -1.47 -9.81
CA THR A 141 3.20 -0.87 -9.19
C THR A 141 4.30 -1.91 -8.98
N PHE A 142 3.98 -3.13 -8.55
CA PHE A 142 4.98 -4.19 -8.38
C PHE A 142 5.61 -4.60 -9.71
N TYR A 143 4.80 -4.71 -10.79
CA TYR A 143 5.31 -4.91 -12.13
C TYR A 143 6.32 -3.81 -12.50
N TYR A 144 5.96 -2.52 -12.32
CA TYR A 144 6.88 -1.40 -12.57
C TYR A 144 8.14 -1.44 -11.68
N GLN A 145 8.03 -1.98 -10.46
CA GLN A 145 9.16 -2.22 -9.56
C GLN A 145 10.05 -3.42 -9.92
N ARG A 146 9.67 -4.31 -10.86
CA ARG A 146 10.50 -5.48 -11.23
C ARG A 146 11.85 -5.05 -11.82
N LEU A 147 12.96 -5.59 -11.30
CA LEU A 147 14.27 -5.52 -11.96
C LEU A 147 14.50 -6.71 -12.89
N ASN A 148 15.35 -6.53 -13.91
CA ASN A 148 15.65 -7.55 -14.93
C ASN A 148 14.45 -7.99 -15.81
N ALA A 149 13.29 -7.34 -15.69
CA ALA A 149 12.17 -7.46 -16.62
C ALA A 149 11.98 -6.15 -17.41
N PRO A 150 11.84 -6.22 -18.75
CA PRO A 150 11.58 -5.04 -19.56
C PRO A 150 10.15 -4.51 -19.30
N LYS A 151 9.99 -3.19 -19.38
CA LYS A 151 8.69 -2.50 -19.34
C LYS A 151 8.30 -2.18 -20.77
N ILE A 152 7.45 -3.03 -21.35
CA ILE A 152 7.12 -3.00 -22.78
C ILE A 152 5.62 -3.19 -23.00
N GLU A 153 5.13 -2.68 -24.13
CA GLU A 153 3.77 -2.94 -24.58
C GLU A 153 3.54 -4.45 -24.80
N PRO A 154 2.33 -4.97 -24.52
CA PRO A 154 1.13 -4.25 -24.04
C PRO A 154 1.07 -4.08 -22.51
N TYR A 155 2.09 -4.51 -21.76
CA TYR A 155 2.07 -4.59 -20.29
C TYR A 155 2.48 -3.29 -19.58
N ALA A 156 3.27 -2.45 -20.25
CA ALA A 156 3.57 -1.09 -19.84
C ALA A 156 3.00 -0.10 -20.86
N GLU A 157 2.43 1.01 -20.39
CA GLU A 157 1.95 2.08 -21.26
C GLU A 157 3.08 3.05 -21.62
N THR A 158 3.05 3.56 -22.85
CA THR A 158 3.83 4.75 -23.18
C THR A 158 3.39 5.91 -22.28
N PRO A 159 4.32 6.61 -21.61
CA PRO A 159 5.75 6.59 -21.89
C PRO A 159 6.62 5.83 -20.86
N TRP A 160 6.01 5.06 -19.96
CA TRP A 160 6.68 4.27 -18.91
C TRP A 160 7.26 2.94 -19.43
N ILE A 161 7.86 2.99 -20.61
CA ILE A 161 8.55 1.85 -21.22
C ILE A 161 10.05 1.94 -20.95
N ASP A 162 10.69 0.80 -20.71
CA ASP A 162 12.12 0.69 -20.47
C ASP A 162 12.64 -0.71 -20.82
N GLU A 163 13.91 -0.82 -21.19
CA GLU A 163 14.56 -2.12 -21.35
C GLU A 163 14.76 -2.81 -19.99
N ALA A 164 15.16 -4.09 -19.99
CA ALA A 164 15.45 -4.78 -18.74
C ALA A 164 16.69 -4.17 -18.06
N ALA A 165 16.51 -3.67 -16.85
CA ALA A 165 17.60 -3.09 -16.06
C ALA A 165 18.54 -4.15 -15.46
N PHE A 166 19.79 -3.76 -15.20
CA PHE A 166 20.81 -4.56 -14.51
C PHE A 166 21.15 -5.93 -15.15
N ILE A 167 21.07 -6.04 -16.48
CA ILE A 167 21.36 -7.28 -17.23
C ILE A 167 22.79 -7.35 -17.82
N GLY A 168 23.60 -6.31 -17.66
CA GLY A 168 24.96 -6.23 -18.20
C GLY A 168 26.03 -6.92 -17.34
N PRO A 169 27.29 -6.89 -17.81
CA PRO A 169 28.42 -7.48 -17.07
C PRO A 169 28.57 -6.91 -15.67
N GLY A 170 28.81 -7.77 -14.68
CA GLY A 170 28.96 -7.39 -13.27
C GLY A 170 27.69 -6.83 -12.60
N GLN A 171 26.51 -6.94 -13.23
CA GLN A 171 25.22 -6.52 -12.65
C GLN A 171 24.49 -7.71 -12.03
N ASP A 172 23.15 -7.72 -11.95
CA ASP A 172 22.40 -8.66 -11.10
C ASP A 172 22.64 -10.15 -11.44
N ARG A 173 22.92 -10.49 -12.71
CA ARG A 173 23.27 -11.86 -13.12
C ARG A 173 24.70 -12.28 -12.78
N GLU A 174 25.56 -11.33 -12.47
CA GLU A 174 26.98 -11.50 -12.16
C GLU A 174 27.34 -10.72 -10.88
N ALA A 175 26.41 -10.60 -9.94
CA ALA A 175 26.56 -9.79 -8.75
C ALA A 175 27.67 -10.41 -7.88
N ARG A 176 28.56 -9.57 -7.34
CA ARG A 176 29.74 -10.04 -6.60
C ARG A 176 29.61 -9.83 -5.11
N CYS A 177 30.38 -10.60 -4.34
CA CYS A 177 30.44 -10.40 -2.90
C CYS A 177 30.99 -8.99 -2.60
N LEU A 178 30.30 -8.25 -1.74
CA LEU A 178 30.71 -6.93 -1.29
C LEU A 178 32.14 -6.90 -0.71
N TYR A 179 32.57 -8.00 -0.10
CA TYR A 179 33.88 -8.17 0.53
C TYR A 179 34.95 -8.76 -0.39
N ALA A 180 34.60 -9.09 -1.63
CA ALA A 180 35.51 -9.62 -2.64
C ALA A 180 35.12 -9.10 -4.04
N ARG A 181 34.98 -7.77 -4.15
CA ARG A 181 34.42 -7.06 -5.33
C ARG A 181 35.12 -7.36 -6.64
N ASP A 182 36.43 -7.59 -6.57
CA ASP A 182 37.27 -7.85 -7.73
C ASP A 182 37.44 -9.35 -8.02
N ASP A 183 36.85 -10.22 -7.18
CA ASP A 183 36.93 -11.66 -7.34
C ASP A 183 35.74 -12.21 -8.15
N PRO A 184 35.93 -12.56 -9.43
CA PRO A 184 34.87 -13.13 -10.26
C PRO A 184 34.40 -14.50 -9.76
N ALA A 185 35.15 -15.20 -8.90
CA ALA A 185 34.71 -16.47 -8.32
C ALA A 185 33.53 -16.29 -7.34
N THR A 186 33.26 -15.06 -6.90
CA THR A 186 32.09 -14.73 -6.08
C THR A 186 30.87 -14.31 -6.88
N ALA A 187 30.95 -14.27 -8.21
CA ALA A 187 29.81 -13.88 -9.05
C ALA A 187 28.63 -14.85 -8.87
N ARG A 188 27.44 -14.30 -8.67
CA ARG A 188 26.18 -15.02 -8.52
C ARG A 188 25.09 -14.38 -9.35
N ASP A 189 24.18 -15.21 -9.88
CA ASP A 189 22.94 -14.74 -10.45
C ASP A 189 21.93 -14.46 -9.33
N LEU A 190 21.71 -13.17 -9.06
CA LEU A 190 20.74 -12.63 -8.11
C LEU A 190 19.69 -11.76 -8.83
N SER A 191 19.37 -12.11 -10.08
CA SER A 191 18.39 -11.39 -10.91
C SER A 191 16.93 -11.61 -10.50
N GLY A 192 16.05 -10.71 -10.95
CA GLY A 192 14.62 -10.65 -10.64
C GLY A 192 14.31 -9.78 -9.43
N GLY A 193 13.11 -9.94 -8.89
CA GLY A 193 12.64 -9.25 -7.69
C GLY A 193 12.32 -7.78 -7.90
N TRP A 194 11.84 -7.14 -6.84
CA TRP A 194 11.39 -5.75 -6.85
C TRP A 194 12.45 -4.78 -6.32
N MET A 195 12.50 -3.60 -6.91
CA MET A 195 13.04 -2.39 -6.26
C MET A 195 12.23 -2.16 -4.98
N ASP A 196 12.90 -2.08 -3.84
CA ASP A 196 12.21 -1.96 -2.55
C ASP A 196 11.49 -0.63 -2.41
N ALA A 197 12.14 0.45 -2.83
CA ALA A 197 11.62 1.79 -2.68
C ALA A 197 11.88 2.63 -3.93
N GLY A 198 12.33 3.87 -3.73
CA GLY A 198 12.74 4.78 -4.80
C GLY A 198 14.09 4.40 -5.42
N ASP A 199 14.93 3.68 -4.69
CA ASP A 199 16.22 3.19 -5.15
C ASP A 199 16.14 1.82 -5.83
N TYR A 200 17.17 1.48 -6.60
CA TYR A 200 17.20 0.22 -7.33
C TYR A 200 17.75 -0.97 -6.52
N ASN A 201 17.82 -0.87 -5.19
CA ASN A 201 18.39 -1.93 -4.35
C ASN A 201 17.29 -2.91 -3.88
N LYS A 202 17.71 -4.12 -3.47
CA LYS A 202 16.80 -5.21 -3.09
C LYS A 202 17.20 -5.79 -1.73
N TYR A 203 16.23 -6.04 -0.86
CA TYR A 203 16.45 -6.28 0.57
C TYR A 203 15.61 -7.45 1.06
N VAL A 204 16.25 -8.53 1.54
CA VAL A 204 15.49 -9.72 1.99
C VAL A 204 14.64 -9.38 3.21
N THR A 205 15.16 -8.53 4.10
CA THR A 205 14.44 -8.15 5.33
C THR A 205 13.33 -7.12 5.07
N PHE A 206 13.36 -6.33 4.01
CA PHE A 206 12.26 -5.37 3.74
C PHE A 206 11.13 -6.02 2.92
N ALA A 207 11.48 -6.97 2.05
CA ALA A 207 10.52 -7.79 1.31
C ALA A 207 9.56 -8.59 2.20
N GLU A 208 9.98 -8.95 3.42
CA GLU A 208 9.19 -9.79 4.33
C GLU A 208 7.77 -9.26 4.57
N SER A 209 7.65 -7.97 4.89
CA SER A 209 6.34 -7.35 5.13
C SER A 209 5.49 -7.35 3.86
N ALA A 210 6.07 -6.97 2.73
CA ALA A 210 5.35 -6.90 1.46
C ALA A 210 4.83 -8.28 1.03
N VAL A 211 5.70 -9.31 1.05
CA VAL A 211 5.34 -10.69 0.68
C VAL A 211 4.24 -11.23 1.57
N HIS A 212 4.38 -11.10 2.89
CA HIS A 212 3.35 -11.60 3.80
C HIS A 212 2.02 -10.86 3.67
N MET A 213 2.04 -9.53 3.55
CA MET A 213 0.81 -8.75 3.41
C MET A 213 0.06 -9.07 2.11
N LEU A 214 0.78 -9.28 0.99
CA LEU A 214 0.16 -9.67 -0.28
C LEU A 214 -0.39 -11.11 -0.26
N LEU A 215 0.34 -12.06 0.34
CA LEU A 215 -0.16 -13.43 0.52
C LEU A 215 -1.42 -13.45 1.41
N SER A 216 -1.41 -12.73 2.54
CA SER A 216 -2.58 -12.55 3.39
C SER A 216 -3.75 -11.88 2.66
N ALA A 217 -3.48 -10.90 1.79
CA ALA A 217 -4.51 -10.25 0.98
C ALA A 217 -5.22 -11.27 0.08
N TYR A 218 -4.47 -12.11 -0.62
CA TYR A 218 -5.02 -13.16 -1.46
C TYR A 218 -5.79 -14.21 -0.65
N GLU A 219 -5.24 -14.71 0.47
CA GLU A 219 -5.91 -15.75 1.26
C GLU A 219 -7.25 -15.28 1.84
N ILE A 220 -7.32 -14.03 2.28
CA ILE A 220 -8.52 -13.50 2.94
C ILE A 220 -9.55 -13.01 1.91
N THR A 221 -9.12 -12.46 0.77
CA THR A 221 -10.00 -11.90 -0.26
C THR A 221 -9.61 -12.36 -1.66
N PRO A 222 -9.65 -13.67 -1.95
CA PRO A 222 -9.21 -14.21 -3.24
C PRO A 222 -10.07 -13.70 -4.40
N ASP A 223 -11.37 -13.50 -4.17
CA ASP A 223 -12.33 -13.01 -5.18
C ASP A 223 -12.05 -11.56 -5.64
N ALA A 224 -11.16 -10.82 -4.97
CA ALA A 224 -10.71 -9.50 -5.39
C ALA A 224 -9.58 -9.54 -6.42
N PHE A 225 -8.88 -10.68 -6.55
CA PHE A 225 -7.71 -10.81 -7.40
C PHE A 225 -8.01 -11.70 -8.61
N THR A 226 -7.83 -11.11 -9.79
CA THR A 226 -8.10 -11.73 -11.09
C THR A 226 -6.81 -11.95 -11.88
N ASP A 227 -6.91 -12.73 -12.95
CA ASP A 227 -5.84 -13.05 -13.91
C ASP A 227 -5.79 -12.02 -15.05
N ASP A 228 -5.92 -10.74 -14.71
CA ASP A 228 -6.13 -9.67 -15.69
C ASP A 228 -5.51 -8.33 -15.33
N CYS A 229 -4.59 -8.23 -14.37
CA CYS A 229 -3.92 -6.98 -13.99
C CYS A 229 -3.11 -6.32 -15.11
N GLY A 230 -2.83 -7.01 -16.21
CA GLY A 230 -2.09 -6.46 -17.36
C GLY A 230 -0.58 -6.58 -17.21
N ILE A 231 -0.12 -7.66 -16.57
CA ILE A 231 1.29 -8.04 -16.45
C ILE A 231 1.63 -9.15 -17.47
N PRO A 232 2.92 -9.47 -17.70
CA PRO A 232 3.30 -10.50 -18.67
C PRO A 232 2.67 -11.88 -18.44
N GLU A 233 2.34 -12.18 -17.19
CA GLU A 233 1.73 -13.43 -16.78
C GLU A 233 0.19 -13.46 -16.93
N SER A 234 -0.48 -12.31 -17.13
CA SER A 234 -1.95 -12.25 -17.22
C SER A 234 -2.52 -13.15 -18.32
N GLY A 235 -3.60 -13.84 -18.00
CA GLY A 235 -4.30 -14.81 -18.84
C GLY A 235 -3.73 -16.24 -18.75
N ASN A 236 -2.88 -16.54 -17.76
CA ASN A 236 -2.26 -17.86 -17.60
C ASN A 236 -3.11 -18.84 -16.74
N GLY A 237 -4.24 -18.39 -16.21
CA GLY A 237 -5.12 -19.12 -15.30
C GLY A 237 -4.79 -18.99 -13.82
N ILE A 238 -3.86 -18.11 -13.44
CA ILE A 238 -3.40 -17.84 -12.08
C ILE A 238 -3.75 -16.38 -11.73
N PRO A 239 -4.28 -16.09 -10.54
CA PRO A 239 -4.49 -14.70 -10.13
C PRO A 239 -3.16 -13.92 -10.14
N ASP A 240 -3.13 -12.78 -10.81
CA ASP A 240 -1.90 -12.02 -11.09
C ASP A 240 -1.13 -11.59 -9.84
N ILE A 241 -1.82 -11.43 -8.70
CA ILE A 241 -1.15 -11.21 -7.41
C ILE A 241 -0.17 -12.34 -7.07
N LEU A 242 -0.50 -13.59 -7.38
CA LEU A 242 0.36 -14.73 -7.10
C LEU A 242 1.53 -14.84 -8.08
N ASP A 243 1.32 -14.47 -9.34
CA ASP A 243 2.40 -14.36 -10.32
C ASP A 243 3.39 -13.26 -9.93
N GLU A 244 2.88 -12.13 -9.47
CA GLU A 244 3.70 -11.02 -9.00
C GLU A 244 4.49 -11.43 -7.74
N ILE A 245 3.85 -12.01 -6.72
CA ILE A 245 4.54 -12.54 -5.53
C ILE A 245 5.58 -13.59 -5.94
N ARG A 246 5.27 -14.46 -6.91
CA ARG A 246 6.21 -15.47 -7.39
C ARG A 246 7.46 -14.83 -8.00
N TYR A 247 7.35 -13.68 -8.68
CA TYR A 247 8.49 -12.93 -9.20
C TYR A 247 9.51 -12.57 -8.10
N GLU A 248 9.01 -12.13 -6.95
CA GLU A 248 9.84 -11.83 -5.77
C GLU A 248 10.36 -13.10 -5.09
N ILE A 249 9.53 -14.14 -4.95
CA ILE A 249 9.95 -15.42 -4.37
C ILE A 249 11.05 -16.08 -5.22
N ASP A 250 11.01 -15.94 -6.55
CA ASP A 250 12.07 -16.41 -7.43
C ASP A 250 13.39 -15.66 -7.21
N TRP A 251 13.36 -14.35 -6.91
CA TRP A 251 14.54 -13.63 -6.45
C TRP A 251 15.02 -14.09 -5.07
N LEU A 252 14.11 -14.27 -4.11
CA LEU A 252 14.44 -14.76 -2.77
C LEU A 252 15.14 -16.14 -2.82
N LYS A 253 14.71 -17.03 -3.71
CA LYS A 253 15.36 -18.33 -3.98
C LYS A 253 16.82 -18.19 -4.41
N ARG A 254 17.16 -17.13 -5.13
CA ARG A 254 18.54 -16.82 -5.56
C ARG A 254 19.37 -16.19 -4.44
N MET A 255 18.72 -15.47 -3.53
CA MET A 255 19.35 -14.91 -2.32
C MET A 255 19.72 -15.98 -1.28
N GLN A 256 19.17 -17.19 -1.38
CA GLN A 256 19.51 -18.33 -0.53
C GLN A 256 20.74 -19.08 -1.06
N ASP A 257 21.73 -19.26 -0.19
CA ASP A 257 22.92 -20.04 -0.47
C ASP A 257 22.70 -21.54 -0.20
N ALA A 258 23.63 -22.38 -0.64
CA ALA A 258 23.48 -23.84 -0.60
C ALA A 258 23.34 -24.43 0.81
N ASP A 259 23.83 -23.73 1.84
CA ASP A 259 23.71 -24.13 3.25
C ASP A 259 22.40 -23.67 3.91
N GLY A 260 21.52 -22.98 3.17
CA GLY A 260 20.23 -22.50 3.64
C GLY A 260 20.22 -21.04 4.10
N GLY A 261 21.38 -20.43 4.36
CA GLY A 261 21.46 -19.03 4.77
C GLY A 261 21.14 -18.06 3.62
N LEU A 262 20.60 -16.88 3.95
CA LEU A 262 20.22 -15.88 2.95
C LEU A 262 21.09 -14.62 3.07
N PHE A 263 21.53 -14.09 1.93
CA PHE A 263 22.21 -12.78 1.85
C PHE A 263 21.27 -11.65 2.29
N ILE A 264 21.79 -10.66 3.02
CA ILE A 264 20.94 -9.65 3.68
C ILE A 264 20.30 -8.66 2.70
N LYS A 265 21.08 -8.17 1.72
CA LYS A 265 20.64 -7.25 0.67
C LYS A 265 21.60 -7.27 -0.51
N MET A 266 21.19 -6.67 -1.62
CA MET A 266 22.06 -6.43 -2.78
C MET A 266 21.81 -5.04 -3.38
N GLY A 267 22.86 -4.45 -3.96
CA GLY A 267 22.78 -3.09 -4.45
C GLY A 267 24.07 -2.52 -5.03
N ASN A 268 24.05 -1.20 -5.23
CA ASN A 268 25.23 -0.42 -5.61
C ASN A 268 25.94 0.18 -4.38
N ILE A 269 27.20 0.60 -4.53
CA ILE A 269 28.04 1.15 -3.45
C ILE A 269 28.20 2.68 -3.50
N ASP A 270 27.36 3.34 -4.31
CA ASP A 270 27.28 4.78 -4.49
C ASP A 270 25.83 5.18 -4.85
N TYR A 271 25.55 6.48 -4.85
CA TYR A 271 24.22 7.05 -5.15
C TYR A 271 24.10 7.58 -6.60
N ASN A 272 24.98 7.19 -7.52
CA ASN A 272 25.01 7.71 -8.90
C ASN A 272 24.12 6.90 -9.85
N SER A 273 22.83 6.75 -9.51
CA SER A 273 21.88 5.94 -10.29
C SER A 273 21.67 6.43 -11.71
N GLY A 274 21.52 5.47 -12.64
CA GLY A 274 21.14 5.73 -14.02
C GLY A 274 19.64 5.95 -14.19
N HIS A 275 19.26 6.75 -15.18
CA HIS A 275 17.86 6.96 -15.57
C HIS A 275 17.71 6.89 -17.10
N PRO A 276 16.73 6.15 -17.66
CA PRO A 276 15.86 5.20 -16.95
C PRO A 276 16.68 4.04 -16.33
N PRO A 277 16.09 3.15 -15.49
CA PRO A 277 16.82 2.08 -14.81
C PRO A 277 17.69 1.24 -15.75
N SER A 278 17.23 0.99 -16.98
CA SER A 278 17.99 0.26 -17.99
C SER A 278 19.25 0.96 -18.48
N SER A 279 19.49 2.23 -18.16
CA SER A 279 20.73 2.95 -18.48
C SER A 279 21.80 2.83 -17.39
N ASP A 280 21.44 2.33 -16.20
CA ASP A 280 22.38 2.09 -15.12
C ASP A 280 23.34 0.95 -15.50
N ARG A 281 24.64 1.24 -15.50
CA ARG A 281 25.73 0.29 -15.83
C ARG A 281 26.59 -0.04 -14.63
N ARG A 282 26.25 0.45 -13.44
CA ARG A 282 27.05 0.24 -12.24
C ARG A 282 27.03 -1.25 -11.86
N PRO A 283 28.16 -1.78 -11.35
CA PRO A 283 28.22 -3.16 -10.87
C PRO A 283 27.36 -3.33 -9.61
N ARG A 284 26.89 -4.56 -9.41
CA ARG A 284 25.98 -4.94 -8.34
C ARG A 284 26.68 -5.86 -7.36
N TYR A 285 26.46 -5.62 -6.07
CA TYR A 285 27.09 -6.35 -4.98
C TYR A 285 26.05 -6.90 -4.02
N TYR A 286 26.33 -8.06 -3.43
CA TYR A 286 25.51 -8.63 -2.37
C TYR A 286 26.25 -8.61 -1.03
N GLY A 287 25.51 -8.31 0.04
CA GLY A 287 25.99 -8.32 1.42
C GLY A 287 26.15 -9.75 1.97
N PRO A 288 26.64 -9.91 3.22
CA PRO A 288 26.83 -11.23 3.81
C PRO A 288 25.49 -11.93 4.09
N LYS A 289 25.56 -13.23 4.38
CA LYS A 289 24.43 -13.96 4.97
C LYS A 289 24.18 -13.47 6.39
N CYS A 290 22.92 -13.34 6.80
CA CYS A 290 22.57 -12.87 8.13
C CYS A 290 21.45 -13.70 8.76
N SER A 291 21.40 -13.73 10.10
CA SER A 291 20.32 -14.38 10.83
C SER A 291 18.97 -13.71 10.55
N SER A 292 18.93 -12.39 10.41
CA SER A 292 17.71 -11.63 10.08
C SER A 292 17.13 -12.00 8.71
N SER A 293 17.97 -12.05 7.67
CA SER A 293 17.54 -12.46 6.32
C SER A 293 17.23 -13.95 6.22
N ALA A 294 17.94 -14.80 6.96
CA ALA A 294 17.65 -16.22 7.00
C ALA A 294 16.26 -16.50 7.57
N ILE A 295 15.91 -15.89 8.72
CA ILE A 295 14.61 -16.13 9.34
C ILE A 295 13.45 -15.48 8.59
N ALA A 296 13.65 -14.27 8.04
CA ALA A 296 12.68 -13.63 7.16
C ALA A 296 12.42 -14.46 5.90
N GLY A 297 13.50 -15.00 5.30
CA GLY A 297 13.42 -15.92 4.16
C GLY A 297 12.66 -17.21 4.50
N ALA A 298 12.89 -17.79 5.68
CA ALA A 298 12.17 -18.96 6.14
C ALA A 298 10.65 -18.69 6.22
N GLY A 299 10.27 -17.55 6.80
CA GLY A 299 8.88 -17.10 6.87
C GLY A 299 8.24 -16.92 5.49
N MET A 300 8.88 -16.12 4.62
CA MET A 300 8.38 -15.86 3.27
C MET A 300 8.21 -17.14 2.44
N PHE A 301 9.19 -18.05 2.46
CA PHE A 301 9.08 -19.34 1.77
C PHE A 301 7.97 -20.22 2.34
N ALA A 302 7.81 -20.27 3.66
CA ALA A 302 6.75 -21.05 4.30
C ALA A 302 5.36 -20.50 3.97
N HIS A 303 5.15 -19.18 4.09
CA HIS A 303 3.86 -18.57 3.75
C HIS A 303 3.55 -18.78 2.25
N ALA A 304 4.51 -18.54 1.36
CA ALA A 304 4.32 -18.78 -0.07
C ALA A 304 4.03 -20.26 -0.37
N ALA A 305 4.71 -21.22 0.28
CA ALA A 305 4.41 -22.65 0.14
C ALA A 305 2.99 -23.01 0.58
N LEU A 306 2.52 -22.41 1.69
CA LEU A 306 1.18 -22.62 2.24
C LEU A 306 0.08 -22.18 1.25
N VAL A 307 0.28 -21.06 0.57
CA VAL A 307 -0.64 -20.53 -0.43
C VAL A 307 -0.49 -21.28 -1.76
N PHE A 308 0.72 -21.35 -2.30
CA PHE A 308 0.99 -21.86 -3.65
C PHE A 308 0.67 -23.35 -3.81
N ARG A 309 0.66 -24.15 -2.73
CA ARG A 309 0.24 -25.56 -2.80
C ARG A 309 -1.23 -25.74 -3.21
N ARG A 310 -2.06 -24.70 -3.06
CA ARG A 310 -3.48 -24.70 -3.44
C ARG A 310 -3.69 -24.30 -4.90
N ILE A 311 -2.63 -23.89 -5.61
CA ILE A 311 -2.70 -23.38 -6.97
C ILE A 311 -2.43 -24.50 -7.98
N PRO A 312 -3.36 -24.74 -8.93
CA PRO A 312 -3.17 -25.77 -9.95
C PRO A 312 -1.84 -25.61 -10.70
N GLY A 313 -1.06 -26.68 -10.78
CA GLY A 313 0.24 -26.69 -11.46
C GLY A 313 1.43 -26.19 -10.63
N TRP A 314 1.23 -25.69 -9.40
CA TRP A 314 2.31 -25.16 -8.55
C TRP A 314 2.67 -26.06 -7.35
N ALA A 315 2.11 -27.27 -7.26
CA ALA A 315 2.35 -28.18 -6.14
C ALA A 315 3.84 -28.52 -5.92
N GLU A 316 4.58 -28.85 -6.99
CA GLU A 316 6.03 -29.12 -6.90
C GLU A 316 6.83 -27.86 -6.52
N TYR A 317 6.44 -26.71 -7.07
CA TYR A 317 7.06 -25.44 -6.74
C TYR A 317 6.88 -25.13 -5.24
N ALA A 318 5.66 -25.28 -4.72
CA ALA A 318 5.35 -25.08 -3.30
C ALA A 318 6.09 -26.07 -2.38
N ALA A 319 6.23 -27.34 -2.78
CA ALA A 319 7.04 -28.31 -2.05
C ALA A 319 8.50 -27.88 -1.96
N GLY A 320 9.08 -27.41 -3.07
CA GLY A 320 10.44 -26.86 -3.08
C GLY A 320 10.59 -25.59 -2.22
N LEU A 321 9.54 -24.77 -2.09
CA LEU A 321 9.55 -23.64 -1.16
C LEU A 321 9.56 -24.10 0.31
N LEU A 322 8.80 -25.13 0.67
CA LEU A 322 8.83 -25.70 2.02
C LEU A 322 10.24 -26.23 2.37
N GLU A 323 10.90 -26.94 1.46
CA GLU A 323 12.28 -27.41 1.66
C GLU A 323 13.25 -26.24 1.93
N ARG A 324 13.11 -25.15 1.17
CA ARG A 324 13.91 -23.94 1.35
C ARG A 324 13.61 -23.23 2.67
N ALA A 325 12.35 -23.18 3.08
CA ALA A 325 11.94 -22.62 4.36
C ALA A 325 12.58 -23.38 5.53
N LEU A 326 12.52 -24.71 5.50
CA LEU A 326 13.15 -25.57 6.50
C LEU A 326 14.68 -25.45 6.51
N SER A 327 15.31 -25.33 5.33
CA SER A 327 16.74 -25.11 5.22
C SER A 327 17.17 -23.76 5.82
N ALA A 328 16.44 -22.68 5.54
CA ALA A 328 16.68 -21.36 6.10
C ALA A 328 16.46 -21.31 7.62
N TRP A 329 15.39 -21.95 8.10
CA TRP A 329 15.13 -22.14 9.52
C TRP A 329 16.29 -22.87 10.21
N ASN A 330 16.72 -24.00 9.64
CA ASN A 330 17.83 -24.79 10.20
C ASN A 330 19.14 -24.00 10.19
N TRP A 331 19.42 -23.22 9.14
CA TRP A 331 20.58 -22.34 9.12
C TRP A 331 20.51 -21.31 10.25
N TYR A 332 19.38 -20.62 10.42
CA TYR A 332 19.17 -19.64 11.48
C TYR A 332 19.36 -20.25 12.88
N ARG A 333 18.84 -21.46 13.12
CA ARG A 333 18.93 -22.14 14.43
C ARG A 333 20.33 -22.66 14.76
N ASN A 334 21.18 -22.91 13.75
CA ASN A 334 22.51 -23.51 13.91
C ASN A 334 23.67 -22.52 13.72
N ASN A 335 23.40 -21.25 13.43
CA ASN A 335 24.41 -20.21 13.27
C ASN A 335 24.24 -19.10 14.32
N ALA A 336 25.31 -18.36 14.60
CA ALA A 336 25.25 -17.24 15.52
C ALA A 336 24.36 -16.12 14.94
N ARG A 337 23.47 -15.59 15.80
CA ARG A 337 22.64 -14.43 15.44
C ARG A 337 23.47 -13.15 15.46
N SER A 338 23.13 -12.20 14.60
CA SER A 338 23.78 -10.88 14.51
C SER A 338 22.76 -9.78 14.25
N GLU A 339 23.03 -8.58 14.79
CA GLU A 339 22.30 -7.32 14.51
C GLU A 339 23.16 -6.35 13.65
N HIS A 340 24.29 -6.82 13.13
CA HIS A 340 25.35 -6.02 12.51
C HIS A 340 25.94 -6.71 11.27
N CYS A 341 25.09 -7.20 10.39
CA CYS A 341 25.49 -7.80 9.12
C CYS A 341 25.60 -6.76 8.00
N ASP A 342 24.94 -5.61 8.14
CA ASP A 342 24.96 -4.53 7.16
C ASP A 342 25.90 -3.41 7.61
N ASP A 343 26.99 -3.24 6.86
CA ASP A 343 28.01 -2.22 7.15
C ASP A 343 27.80 -0.90 6.40
N GLY A 344 26.70 -0.77 5.65
CA GLY A 344 26.36 0.45 4.90
C GLY A 344 27.28 0.75 3.72
N GLN A 345 28.10 -0.20 3.27
CA GLN A 345 28.91 -0.03 2.06
C GLN A 345 28.07 -0.13 0.78
N ILE A 346 27.05 -1.01 0.76
CA ILE A 346 25.95 -0.89 -0.21
C ILE A 346 25.13 0.33 0.22
N LYS A 347 25.05 1.35 -0.66
CA LYS A 347 24.47 2.66 -0.39
C LYS A 347 22.96 2.61 -0.56
N ALA A 348 22.31 2.30 0.55
CA ALA A 348 20.99 1.72 0.66
C ALA A 348 20.48 1.85 2.11
N GLY A 349 19.21 1.55 2.35
CA GLY A 349 18.64 1.43 3.70
C GLY A 349 19.38 0.38 4.56
N ASN A 350 19.31 0.52 5.88
CA ASN A 350 19.89 -0.46 6.81
C ASN A 350 18.99 -1.69 6.91
N ALA A 351 19.48 -2.83 6.46
CA ALA A 351 18.73 -4.09 6.43
C ALA A 351 18.86 -4.92 7.73
N ASP A 352 19.70 -4.49 8.68
CA ASP A 352 19.85 -5.15 9.97
C ASP A 352 18.55 -5.08 10.78
N ARG A 353 18.33 -6.14 11.57
CA ARG A 353 17.19 -6.25 12.47
C ARG A 353 17.66 -6.59 13.86
N SER A 354 17.01 -5.98 14.85
CA SER A 354 17.27 -6.31 16.25
C SER A 354 16.96 -7.78 16.54
N PHE A 355 17.54 -8.34 17.60
CA PHE A 355 17.21 -9.71 18.03
C PHE A 355 15.72 -9.87 18.32
N ARG A 356 15.06 -8.83 18.83
CA ARG A 356 13.60 -8.86 19.05
C ARG A 356 12.83 -8.99 17.74
N MET A 357 13.17 -8.19 16.73
CA MET A 357 12.56 -8.27 15.40
C MET A 357 12.81 -9.62 14.74
N GLN A 358 14.00 -10.20 14.95
CA GLN A 358 14.30 -11.56 14.49
C GLN A 358 13.48 -12.62 15.23
N ASP A 359 13.25 -12.47 16.54
CA ASP A 359 12.38 -13.38 17.30
C ASP A 359 10.91 -13.28 16.84
N GLU A 360 10.44 -12.09 16.50
CA GLU A 360 9.12 -11.89 15.88
C GLU A 360 9.03 -12.57 14.51
N SER A 361 10.05 -12.40 13.66
CA SER A 361 10.15 -13.10 12.37
C SER A 361 10.17 -14.63 12.55
N GLU A 362 10.81 -15.10 13.63
CA GLU A 362 10.85 -16.53 13.97
C GLU A 362 9.48 -17.06 14.38
N VAL A 363 8.67 -16.28 15.12
CA VAL A 363 7.28 -16.63 15.41
C VAL A 363 6.46 -16.70 14.12
N VAL A 364 6.62 -15.72 13.22
CA VAL A 364 5.94 -15.71 11.92
C VAL A 364 6.30 -16.94 11.08
N ALA A 365 7.59 -17.25 10.96
CA ALA A 365 8.04 -18.45 10.26
C ALA A 365 7.52 -19.74 10.91
N ALA A 366 7.52 -19.81 12.24
CA ALA A 366 7.01 -20.95 12.98
C ALA A 366 5.51 -21.19 12.71
N VAL A 367 4.69 -20.15 12.64
CA VAL A 367 3.26 -20.31 12.31
C VAL A 367 3.07 -20.97 10.95
N TYR A 368 3.72 -20.47 9.90
CA TYR A 368 3.52 -21.01 8.56
C TYR A 368 4.16 -22.39 8.39
N LEU A 369 5.32 -22.63 9.01
CA LEU A 369 5.93 -23.97 9.04
C LEU A 369 5.06 -24.96 9.81
N LEU A 370 4.43 -24.55 10.92
CA LEU A 370 3.46 -25.36 11.64
C LEU A 370 2.26 -25.72 10.74
N ALA A 371 1.68 -24.74 10.04
CA ALA A 371 0.55 -24.95 9.14
C ALA A 371 0.87 -25.93 7.98
N LEU A 372 2.16 -26.06 7.62
CA LEU A 372 2.63 -26.95 6.56
C LEU A 372 3.01 -28.35 7.07
N THR A 373 3.57 -28.45 8.28
CA THR A 373 4.24 -29.66 8.76
C THR A 373 3.53 -30.33 9.94
N GLY A 374 2.77 -29.58 10.74
CA GLY A 374 2.21 -30.05 12.00
C GLY A 374 3.24 -30.34 13.10
N ASP A 375 4.51 -29.93 12.93
CA ASP A 375 5.58 -30.25 13.88
C ASP A 375 5.48 -29.41 15.18
N GLU A 376 5.44 -30.08 16.33
CA GLU A 376 5.37 -29.48 17.67
C GLU A 376 6.56 -28.56 17.98
N ALA A 377 7.71 -28.74 17.32
CA ALA A 377 8.85 -27.84 17.49
C ALA A 377 8.49 -26.38 17.15
N PHE A 378 7.60 -26.17 16.17
CA PHE A 378 7.13 -24.83 15.82
C PHE A 378 6.11 -24.29 16.83
N HIS A 379 5.22 -25.14 17.36
CA HIS A 379 4.35 -24.77 18.49
C HIS A 379 5.15 -24.24 19.68
N ALA A 380 6.22 -24.96 20.06
CA ALA A 380 7.08 -24.59 21.17
C ALA A 380 7.67 -23.17 20.98
N VAL A 381 8.11 -22.82 19.76
CA VAL A 381 8.63 -21.49 19.46
C VAL A 381 7.56 -20.42 19.61
N ILE A 382 6.36 -20.63 19.05
CA ILE A 382 5.26 -19.64 19.15
C ILE A 382 4.94 -19.42 20.64
N ARG A 383 4.85 -20.50 21.43
CA ARG A 383 4.59 -20.45 22.87
C ARG A 383 5.65 -19.67 23.64
N GLU A 384 6.92 -19.94 23.37
CA GLU A 384 8.07 -19.32 24.03
C GLU A 384 8.18 -17.84 23.66
N LYS A 385 8.04 -17.50 22.38
CA LYS A 385 8.40 -16.18 21.84
C LYS A 385 7.23 -15.27 21.54
N LEU A 386 5.98 -15.65 21.84
CA LEU A 386 4.81 -14.80 21.63
C LEU A 386 4.98 -13.38 22.22
N HIS A 387 5.62 -13.27 23.39
CA HIS A 387 5.87 -12.01 24.07
C HIS A 387 6.97 -11.12 23.42
N HIS A 388 7.70 -11.66 22.44
CA HIS A 388 8.64 -10.90 21.60
C HIS A 388 8.01 -10.35 20.34
N VAL A 389 6.79 -10.78 19.98
CA VAL A 389 6.03 -10.17 18.88
C VAL A 389 5.60 -8.78 19.30
N SER A 390 5.82 -7.80 18.43
CA SER A 390 5.47 -6.38 18.61
C SER A 390 4.07 -6.15 19.15
N ALA A 391 3.08 -6.85 18.59
CA ALA A 391 1.70 -6.81 19.07
C ALA A 391 1.54 -7.20 20.56
N PHE A 392 2.51 -7.84 21.23
CA PHE A 392 2.42 -8.26 22.64
C PHE A 392 3.27 -7.47 23.61
N TYR A 393 4.30 -6.75 23.15
CA TYR A 393 5.13 -5.91 24.00
C TYR A 393 4.88 -4.41 23.79
N GLU A 394 4.31 -4.00 22.66
CA GLU A 394 3.89 -2.63 22.41
C GLU A 394 2.52 -2.37 23.04
N PHE A 395 2.14 -1.10 23.16
CA PHE A 395 0.81 -0.76 23.65
C PHE A 395 -0.28 -1.10 22.60
N ASP A 396 0.02 -0.88 21.32
CA ASP A 396 -0.88 -1.15 20.20
C ASP A 396 -0.57 -2.49 19.49
N LEU A 397 -1.20 -2.75 18.34
CA LEU A 397 -1.01 -3.98 17.54
C LEU A 397 0.22 -3.93 16.63
N SER A 398 1.12 -2.95 16.80
CA SER A 398 2.29 -2.70 15.96
C SER A 398 1.98 -2.64 14.46
N LEU A 399 1.31 -1.58 14.08
CA LEU A 399 0.74 -1.43 12.74
C LEU A 399 1.80 -1.37 11.60
N TYR A 400 3.07 -1.10 11.91
CA TYR A 400 4.17 -1.17 10.94
C TYR A 400 4.56 -2.61 10.57
N PHE A 401 4.39 -3.56 11.49
CA PHE A 401 4.76 -4.96 11.35
C PHE A 401 3.52 -5.87 11.38
N TYR A 402 2.38 -5.37 10.89
CA TYR A 402 1.07 -6.03 11.04
C TYR A 402 1.00 -7.44 10.44
N PHE A 403 1.91 -7.80 9.53
CA PHE A 403 2.03 -9.17 9.02
C PHE A 403 2.31 -10.21 10.12
N SER A 404 2.89 -9.81 11.25
CA SER A 404 3.08 -10.73 12.39
C SER A 404 1.77 -11.03 13.09
N MET A 405 0.88 -10.04 13.20
CA MET A 405 -0.48 -10.24 13.67
C MET A 405 -1.27 -11.13 12.69
N ASP A 406 -1.13 -10.94 11.37
CA ASP A 406 -1.74 -11.83 10.37
C ASP A 406 -1.34 -13.29 10.55
N ALA A 407 -0.04 -13.54 10.78
CA ALA A 407 0.44 -14.89 11.06
C ALA A 407 -0.23 -15.43 12.32
N LEU A 408 -0.27 -14.67 13.42
CA LEU A 408 -0.93 -15.11 14.65
C LEU A 408 -2.44 -15.36 14.47
N LEU A 409 -3.14 -14.56 13.66
CA LEU A 409 -4.54 -14.82 13.30
C LEU A 409 -4.72 -16.01 12.36
N THR A 410 -3.71 -16.35 11.57
CA THR A 410 -3.70 -17.60 10.82
C THR A 410 -3.56 -18.78 11.76
N TYR A 411 -2.66 -18.69 12.75
CA TYR A 411 -2.49 -19.71 13.78
C TYR A 411 -3.82 -20.04 14.48
N THR A 412 -4.63 -19.04 14.87
CA THR A 412 -5.91 -19.29 15.55
C THR A 412 -6.94 -20.05 14.72
N THR A 413 -6.72 -20.18 13.41
CA THR A 413 -7.61 -20.88 12.48
C THR A 413 -7.10 -22.28 12.10
N LEU A 414 -5.92 -22.69 12.58
CA LEU A 414 -5.39 -24.03 12.31
C LEU A 414 -6.13 -25.09 13.11
N ASP A 415 -6.40 -26.25 12.50
CA ASP A 415 -7.07 -27.38 13.16
C ASP A 415 -6.31 -27.89 14.40
N ASN A 416 -4.99 -27.71 14.43
CA ASN A 416 -4.11 -28.11 15.52
C ASN A 416 -3.67 -26.93 16.42
N ALA A 417 -4.32 -25.76 16.32
CA ALA A 417 -4.02 -24.62 17.20
C ALA A 417 -4.29 -24.97 18.68
N GLU A 418 -3.41 -24.54 19.58
CA GLU A 418 -3.62 -24.69 21.02
C GLU A 418 -4.69 -23.70 21.48
N SER A 419 -5.68 -24.18 22.25
CA SER A 419 -6.77 -23.34 22.76
C SER A 419 -6.29 -22.17 23.60
N ASP A 420 -5.29 -22.40 24.46
CA ASP A 420 -4.78 -21.37 25.37
C ASP A 420 -4.01 -20.28 24.61
N LEU A 421 -3.22 -20.67 23.61
CA LEU A 421 -2.49 -19.74 22.76
C LEU A 421 -3.44 -18.95 21.87
N THR A 422 -4.45 -19.61 21.32
CA THR A 422 -5.55 -18.99 20.56
C THR A 422 -6.28 -17.94 21.39
N ALA A 423 -6.67 -18.28 22.62
CA ALA A 423 -7.33 -17.35 23.53
C ALA A 423 -6.45 -16.14 23.87
N ARG A 424 -5.13 -16.33 24.04
CA ARG A 424 -4.19 -15.22 24.26
C ARG A 424 -4.06 -14.29 23.05
N ILE A 425 -4.06 -14.85 21.84
CA ILE A 425 -3.98 -14.08 20.59
C ILE A 425 -5.25 -13.27 20.36
N LEU A 426 -6.42 -13.90 20.41
CA LEU A 426 -7.70 -13.21 20.25
C LEU A 426 -7.95 -12.20 21.37
N GLY A 427 -7.60 -12.56 22.62
CA GLY A 427 -7.66 -11.67 23.77
C GLY A 427 -6.77 -10.43 23.60
N ARG A 428 -5.67 -10.52 22.84
CA ARG A 428 -4.85 -9.33 22.53
C ARG A 428 -5.58 -8.34 21.63
N MET A 429 -6.34 -8.81 20.64
CA MET A 429 -7.22 -7.92 19.86
C MET A 429 -8.36 -7.37 20.73
N GLU A 430 -9.01 -8.19 21.55
CA GLU A 430 -10.08 -7.73 22.45
C GLU A 430 -9.64 -6.58 23.36
N MET A 431 -8.40 -6.61 23.88
CA MET A 431 -7.85 -5.52 24.70
C MET A 431 -7.76 -4.16 23.98
N GLN A 432 -7.78 -4.14 22.65
CA GLN A 432 -7.64 -2.92 21.85
C GLN A 432 -8.98 -2.27 21.50
N THR A 433 -10.11 -2.96 21.70
CA THR A 433 -11.48 -2.48 21.40
C THR A 433 -11.82 -1.13 22.04
N GLY A 434 -11.31 -0.88 23.26
CA GLY A 434 -11.51 0.40 23.97
C GLY A 434 -10.53 1.51 23.57
N TYR A 435 -9.52 1.21 22.74
CA TYR A 435 -8.51 2.18 22.33
C TYR A 435 -9.00 3.05 21.17
N ALA A 436 -8.53 4.30 21.12
CA ALA A 436 -9.02 5.31 20.18
C ALA A 436 -9.06 4.88 18.69
N PRO A 437 -8.09 4.13 18.14
CA PRO A 437 -8.13 3.68 16.75
C PRO A 437 -9.22 2.65 16.41
N PHE A 438 -9.79 1.98 17.43
CA PHE A 438 -10.77 0.89 17.28
C PHE A 438 -12.12 1.18 17.94
N ARG A 439 -12.20 2.16 18.85
CA ARG A 439 -13.45 2.53 19.50
C ARG A 439 -14.27 3.45 18.61
N GLU A 440 -15.58 3.38 18.77
CA GLU A 440 -16.50 4.33 18.14
C GLU A 440 -16.39 5.72 18.79
N ASP A 441 -15.71 6.65 18.12
CA ASP A 441 -15.63 8.05 18.51
C ASP A 441 -15.36 8.95 17.29
N ASP A 442 -16.45 9.39 16.66
CA ASP A 442 -16.46 10.24 15.46
C ASP A 442 -15.83 11.64 15.69
N ARG A 443 -15.49 12.00 16.93
CA ARG A 443 -14.85 13.28 17.27
C ARG A 443 -13.32 13.23 17.25
N LEU A 444 -12.73 12.06 16.95
CA LEU A 444 -11.28 11.90 16.98
C LEU A 444 -10.57 12.54 15.79
N ASP A 445 -11.20 12.58 14.62
CA ASP A 445 -10.62 13.09 13.38
C ASP A 445 -11.73 13.62 12.46
N LEU A 446 -11.61 14.87 12.02
CA LEU A 446 -12.55 15.49 11.09
C LEU A 446 -12.61 14.73 9.76
N TYR A 447 -11.50 14.11 9.36
CA TYR A 447 -11.36 13.34 8.13
C TYR A 447 -11.74 11.87 8.30
N ARG A 448 -12.34 11.51 9.45
CA ARG A 448 -12.89 10.18 9.74
C ARG A 448 -11.85 9.06 9.70
N ALA A 449 -10.55 9.38 9.70
CA ALA A 449 -9.47 8.42 9.51
C ALA A 449 -8.43 8.49 10.65
N TYR A 450 -8.85 8.73 11.89
CA TYR A 450 -7.96 8.89 13.05
C TYR A 450 -6.81 7.87 13.15
N VAL A 451 -5.60 8.35 13.40
CA VAL A 451 -4.51 7.49 13.88
C VAL A 451 -3.82 8.13 15.08
N PRO A 452 -3.20 7.35 15.97
CA PRO A 452 -2.39 7.90 17.05
C PRO A 452 -1.29 8.82 16.52
N PHE A 453 -0.99 9.89 17.26
CA PHE A 453 0.03 10.87 16.88
C PHE A 453 1.41 10.23 16.60
N THR A 454 1.73 9.15 17.30
CA THR A 454 2.98 8.39 17.15
C THR A 454 3.18 7.79 15.75
N LEU A 455 2.12 7.70 14.94
CA LEU A 455 2.19 7.14 13.58
C LEU A 455 2.44 8.20 12.50
N TYR A 456 2.51 9.49 12.83
CA TYR A 456 2.87 10.56 11.86
C TYR A 456 4.40 10.67 11.70
N THR A 457 5.01 9.58 11.24
CA THR A 457 6.44 9.48 10.96
C THR A 457 6.67 9.14 9.48
N TRP A 458 7.92 9.04 9.05
CA TRP A 458 8.25 8.52 7.72
C TRP A 458 7.58 7.15 7.50
N GLY A 459 6.79 7.05 6.43
CA GLY A 459 6.05 5.84 6.09
C GLY A 459 4.66 5.75 6.72
N HIS A 460 4.12 6.86 7.22
CA HIS A 460 2.79 7.01 7.82
C HIS A 460 1.64 6.26 7.13
N LEU A 461 1.63 6.19 5.80
CA LEU A 461 0.56 5.53 5.06
C LEU A 461 0.56 4.01 5.28
N ASN A 462 1.69 3.40 5.63
CA ASN A 462 1.76 1.98 5.95
C ASN A 462 0.92 1.58 7.17
N PRO A 463 1.23 2.06 8.40
CA PRO A 463 0.47 1.68 9.58
C PRO A 463 -0.98 2.16 9.52
N ARG A 464 -1.27 3.21 8.74
CA ARG A 464 -2.64 3.64 8.47
C ARG A 464 -3.41 2.59 7.66
N ALA A 465 -2.84 2.07 6.57
CA ALA A 465 -3.46 0.98 5.81
C ALA A 465 -3.60 -0.30 6.66
N SER A 466 -2.57 -0.63 7.45
CA SER A 466 -2.62 -1.75 8.40
C SER A 466 -3.71 -1.58 9.45
N LEU A 467 -3.99 -0.36 9.92
CA LEU A 467 -5.10 -0.11 10.84
C LEU A 467 -6.45 -0.42 10.20
N GLY A 468 -6.62 -0.08 8.92
CA GLY A 468 -7.82 -0.45 8.17
C GLY A 468 -7.96 -1.97 8.04
N CYS A 469 -6.86 -2.68 7.75
CA CYS A 469 -6.83 -4.15 7.74
C CYS A 469 -7.21 -4.71 9.12
N ALA A 470 -6.64 -4.16 10.18
CA ALA A 470 -6.88 -4.61 11.54
C ALA A 470 -8.34 -4.45 11.97
N ASN A 471 -9.01 -3.38 11.55
CA ASN A 471 -10.45 -3.20 11.79
C ASN A 471 -11.27 -4.31 11.11
N ASP A 472 -10.98 -4.62 9.84
CA ASP A 472 -11.65 -5.72 9.14
C ASP A 472 -11.38 -7.09 9.80
N ASP A 473 -10.20 -7.28 10.39
CA ASP A 473 -9.87 -8.50 11.13
C ASP A 473 -10.72 -8.73 12.39
N TYR A 474 -11.26 -7.69 13.05
CA TYR A 474 -12.25 -7.88 14.13
C TYR A 474 -13.52 -8.56 13.61
N ILE A 475 -13.94 -8.20 12.40
CA ILE A 475 -15.12 -8.78 11.76
C ILE A 475 -14.82 -10.23 11.42
N ARG A 476 -13.69 -10.48 10.75
CA ARG A 476 -13.26 -11.82 10.32
C ARG A 476 -13.09 -12.78 11.49
N MET A 477 -12.57 -12.30 12.61
CA MET A 477 -12.34 -13.09 13.82
C MET A 477 -13.56 -13.17 14.75
N GLY A 478 -14.68 -12.51 14.42
CA GLY A 478 -15.88 -12.52 15.25
C GLY A 478 -15.71 -11.78 16.58
N ILE A 479 -14.71 -10.90 16.68
CA ILE A 479 -14.38 -10.14 17.90
C ILE A 479 -15.26 -8.90 17.94
N ASP A 480 -15.82 -8.60 19.11
CA ASP A 480 -16.67 -7.43 19.35
C ASP A 480 -17.78 -7.26 18.29
N ALA A 481 -18.58 -8.32 18.14
CA ALA A 481 -19.65 -8.43 17.13
C ALA A 481 -20.65 -7.26 17.14
N ALA A 482 -20.85 -6.62 18.29
CA ALA A 482 -21.73 -5.47 18.41
C ALA A 482 -21.24 -4.26 17.58
N ASN A 483 -19.93 -4.15 17.35
CA ASN A 483 -19.28 -3.04 16.67
C ASN A 483 -18.78 -3.37 15.25
N HIS A 484 -19.16 -4.51 14.66
CA HIS A 484 -18.72 -4.89 13.31
C HIS A 484 -19.05 -3.87 12.22
N VAL A 485 -20.20 -3.19 12.31
CA VAL A 485 -20.56 -2.09 11.38
C VAL A 485 -19.60 -0.91 11.53
N HIS A 486 -19.21 -0.58 12.77
CA HIS A 486 -18.25 0.47 13.06
C HIS A 486 -16.88 0.10 12.47
N TYR A 487 -16.35 -1.09 12.73
CA TYR A 487 -15.07 -1.54 12.18
C TYR A 487 -15.03 -1.52 10.65
N ARG A 488 -16.11 -1.96 9.99
CA ARG A 488 -16.20 -1.91 8.53
C ARG A 488 -16.16 -0.47 8.02
N THR A 489 -16.93 0.42 8.66
CA THR A 489 -16.95 1.85 8.33
C THR A 489 -15.59 2.48 8.55
N ARG A 490 -14.91 2.12 9.63
CA ARG A 490 -13.57 2.59 9.99
C ARG A 490 -12.52 2.19 8.95
N ALA A 491 -12.53 0.93 8.53
CA ALA A 491 -11.64 0.44 7.48
C ALA A 491 -11.90 1.17 6.15
N LEU A 492 -13.16 1.46 5.83
CA LEU A 492 -13.54 2.21 4.64
C LEU A 492 -13.15 3.69 4.72
N ASP A 493 -13.37 4.37 5.84
CA ASP A 493 -12.98 5.76 6.04
C ASP A 493 -11.44 5.92 5.95
N ILE A 494 -10.69 4.94 6.46
CA ILE A 494 -9.24 4.86 6.27
C ILE A 494 -8.90 4.71 4.79
N LEU A 495 -9.63 3.89 4.02
CA LEU A 495 -9.42 3.79 2.57
C LEU A 495 -9.70 5.14 1.87
N HIS A 496 -10.82 5.78 2.19
CA HIS A 496 -11.19 7.09 1.63
C HIS A 496 -10.14 8.18 1.90
N TYR A 497 -9.39 8.08 3.00
CA TYR A 497 -8.26 8.97 3.28
C TYR A 497 -7.20 8.92 2.18
N PHE A 498 -6.88 7.73 1.65
CA PHE A 498 -5.95 7.59 0.52
C PHE A 498 -6.50 8.22 -0.76
N HIS A 499 -7.83 8.30 -0.88
CA HIS A 499 -8.54 8.69 -2.11
C HIS A 499 -9.01 10.14 -2.11
N GLY A 500 -8.62 10.96 -1.13
CA GLY A 500 -8.91 12.40 -1.12
C GLY A 500 -9.72 12.90 0.07
N VAL A 501 -10.17 12.05 1.00
CA VAL A 501 -10.75 12.47 2.28
C VAL A 501 -9.62 12.74 3.28
N ASN A 502 -8.80 13.74 2.98
CA ASN A 502 -7.69 14.19 3.83
C ASN A 502 -7.52 15.72 3.72
N PRO A 503 -6.72 16.37 4.59
CA PRO A 503 -6.61 17.82 4.64
C PRO A 503 -6.05 18.48 3.39
N LEU A 504 -5.33 17.72 2.58
CA LEU A 504 -4.75 18.17 1.32
C LEU A 504 -5.73 17.94 0.16
N GLY A 505 -6.69 17.02 0.35
CA GLY A 505 -7.59 16.47 -0.66
C GLY A 505 -6.84 15.92 -1.87
N VAL A 506 -5.71 15.28 -1.61
CA VAL A 506 -4.94 14.56 -2.62
C VAL A 506 -5.32 13.09 -2.61
N VAL A 507 -5.32 12.46 -3.77
CA VAL A 507 -5.24 11.01 -3.88
C VAL A 507 -3.76 10.64 -3.72
N TYR A 508 -3.41 9.88 -2.67
CA TYR A 508 -2.05 9.41 -2.37
C TYR A 508 -1.62 8.23 -3.26
N LEU A 509 -2.05 8.25 -4.52
CA LEU A 509 -1.63 7.35 -5.57
C LEU A 509 -1.17 8.20 -6.75
N THR A 510 -0.04 7.85 -7.35
CA THR A 510 0.49 8.61 -8.49
C THR A 510 -0.46 8.59 -9.69
N ASN A 511 -0.60 9.72 -10.39
CA ASN A 511 -1.18 9.85 -11.74
C ASN A 511 -2.49 9.09 -12.02
N MET A 512 -3.40 9.01 -11.04
CA MET A 512 -4.68 8.30 -11.18
C MET A 512 -5.76 9.09 -11.94
N GLY A 513 -5.40 10.17 -12.64
CA GLY A 513 -6.34 11.03 -13.37
C GLY A 513 -7.14 10.30 -14.45
N ALA A 514 -6.48 9.42 -15.21
CA ALA A 514 -7.13 8.57 -16.20
C ALA A 514 -8.12 7.57 -15.58
N PHE A 515 -8.00 7.31 -14.28
CA PHE A 515 -8.80 6.36 -13.51
C PHE A 515 -9.81 7.03 -12.57
N GLY A 516 -10.00 8.35 -12.69
CA GLY A 516 -11.06 9.10 -12.03
C GLY A 516 -10.61 10.08 -10.95
N ALA A 517 -9.35 10.05 -10.51
CA ALA A 517 -8.85 10.99 -9.51
C ALA A 517 -8.78 12.41 -10.07
N GLY A 518 -9.45 13.37 -9.45
CA GLY A 518 -9.37 14.78 -9.84
C GLY A 518 -8.07 15.48 -9.39
N HIS A 519 -7.42 14.96 -8.36
CA HIS A 519 -6.22 15.51 -7.73
C HIS A 519 -5.33 14.40 -7.16
N SER A 520 -4.69 13.65 -8.06
CA SER A 520 -3.62 12.71 -7.71
C SER A 520 -2.31 13.42 -7.42
N ILE A 521 -1.49 12.84 -6.54
CA ILE A 521 -0.07 13.19 -6.46
C ILE A 521 0.60 12.88 -7.81
N THR A 522 1.59 13.68 -8.17
CA THR A 522 2.28 13.55 -9.46
C THR A 522 3.80 13.47 -9.32
N ARG A 523 4.34 13.61 -8.10
CA ARG A 523 5.79 13.53 -7.83
C ARG A 523 6.08 12.61 -6.65
N ILE A 524 7.04 11.71 -6.86
CA ILE A 524 7.57 10.82 -5.82
C ILE A 524 9.09 10.82 -5.89
N TRP A 525 9.75 10.66 -4.74
CA TRP A 525 11.17 10.34 -4.74
C TRP A 525 11.37 8.93 -5.30
N HIS A 526 12.06 8.85 -6.45
CA HIS A 526 12.40 7.59 -7.11
C HIS A 526 13.52 7.86 -8.12
N ASP A 527 14.55 7.01 -8.20
CA ASP A 527 15.70 7.17 -9.12
C ASP A 527 15.28 7.13 -10.60
N TRP A 528 14.12 6.52 -10.89
CA TRP A 528 13.48 6.58 -12.21
C TRP A 528 12.61 7.83 -12.45
N PHE A 529 12.14 8.53 -11.41
CA PHE A 529 11.19 9.64 -11.59
C PHE A 529 11.64 10.90 -10.85
N PHE A 530 12.93 11.06 -10.61
CA PHE A 530 13.49 12.17 -9.84
C PHE A 530 13.46 13.48 -10.61
N LYS A 531 13.64 14.59 -9.89
CA LYS A 531 13.65 15.94 -10.45
C LYS A 531 14.69 16.11 -11.57
N GLY A 532 14.26 16.71 -12.67
CA GLY A 532 15.11 16.93 -13.85
C GLY A 532 15.09 15.80 -14.88
N THR A 533 14.34 14.74 -14.63
CA THR A 533 13.96 13.73 -15.64
C THR A 533 12.71 14.17 -16.39
N GLU A 534 12.46 13.59 -17.57
CA GLU A 534 11.20 13.81 -18.30
C GLU A 534 9.96 13.27 -17.54
N TRP A 535 10.18 12.41 -16.54
CA TRP A 535 9.14 11.79 -15.70
C TRP A 535 8.96 12.45 -14.34
N GLU A 536 9.63 13.57 -14.06
CA GLU A 536 9.66 14.17 -12.71
C GLU A 536 8.28 14.49 -12.13
N ALA A 537 7.27 14.66 -12.98
CA ALA A 537 5.88 14.93 -12.61
C ALA A 537 4.91 13.93 -13.28
N ASN A 538 5.41 12.80 -13.74
CA ASN A 538 4.63 11.79 -14.44
C ASN A 538 5.16 10.35 -14.20
N PRO A 539 5.28 9.86 -12.95
CA PRO A 539 5.48 8.43 -12.67
C PRO A 539 4.28 7.57 -13.16
N PRO A 540 4.42 6.25 -13.32
CA PRO A 540 3.29 5.37 -13.61
C PRO A 540 2.17 5.50 -12.58
N PRO A 541 0.91 5.19 -12.94
CA PRO A 541 -0.21 5.27 -12.02
C PRO A 541 -0.11 4.25 -10.88
N GLY A 542 -0.57 4.63 -9.68
CA GLY A 542 -0.85 3.68 -8.59
C GLY A 542 0.17 3.57 -7.46
N TYR A 543 1.33 4.25 -7.54
CA TYR A 543 2.34 4.22 -6.47
C TYR A 543 1.83 4.95 -5.21
N VAL A 544 1.95 4.28 -4.06
CA VAL A 544 1.66 4.84 -2.73
C VAL A 544 2.96 5.35 -2.08
N PRO A 545 3.04 6.64 -1.68
CA PRO A 545 4.21 7.20 -1.01
C PRO A 545 4.22 6.90 0.50
N GLY A 546 5.26 7.35 1.21
CA GLY A 546 5.31 7.31 2.67
C GLY A 546 4.23 8.15 3.35
N GLY A 547 3.90 9.31 2.78
CA GLY A 547 2.87 10.23 3.27
C GLY A 547 3.32 11.21 4.35
N PRO A 548 2.37 11.84 5.07
CA PRO A 548 2.68 12.88 6.04
C PRO A 548 3.64 12.44 7.15
N ASN A 549 4.71 13.21 7.38
CA ASN A 549 5.71 12.94 8.41
C ASN A 549 5.91 14.18 9.29
N TYR A 550 5.42 14.12 10.53
CA TYR A 550 5.55 15.23 11.48
C TYR A 550 7.01 15.49 11.90
N TRP A 551 7.84 14.45 11.84
CA TRP A 551 9.25 14.47 12.24
C TRP A 551 10.21 14.70 11.08
N TYR A 552 9.69 15.15 9.94
CA TYR A 552 10.48 15.45 8.75
C TYR A 552 11.67 16.37 9.06
N ASP A 553 12.87 15.92 8.66
CA ASP A 553 14.13 16.55 9.04
C ASP A 553 14.73 17.47 7.95
N GLY A 554 14.17 17.45 6.74
CA GLY A 554 14.68 18.20 5.60
C GLY A 554 14.42 19.71 5.67
N SER A 555 14.99 20.45 4.73
CA SER A 555 15.09 21.91 4.84
C SER A 555 13.79 22.70 4.64
N LEU A 556 12.67 22.10 4.20
CA LEU A 556 11.45 22.85 3.87
C LEU A 556 10.62 23.23 5.11
N GLU A 557 10.64 24.51 5.49
CA GLU A 557 9.82 25.05 6.59
C GLU A 557 8.31 25.01 6.30
N THR A 558 7.91 24.98 5.03
CA THR A 558 6.49 24.95 4.63
C THR A 558 5.75 23.68 5.05
N ILE A 559 6.48 22.58 5.26
CA ILE A 559 5.93 21.30 5.74
C ILE A 559 6.39 20.93 7.14
N ARG A 560 7.46 21.57 7.65
CA ARG A 560 7.81 21.46 9.07
C ARG A 560 6.80 22.23 9.91
N ARG A 561 6.57 21.74 11.14
CA ARG A 561 5.72 22.41 12.15
C ARG A 561 4.28 22.67 11.68
N GLN A 562 3.78 21.84 10.78
CA GLN A 562 2.37 21.85 10.37
C GLN A 562 1.55 20.96 11.31
N PRO A 563 0.20 21.07 11.31
CA PRO A 563 -0.63 20.00 11.81
C PRO A 563 -0.21 18.65 11.20
N PRO A 564 -0.19 17.55 11.97
CA PRO A 564 0.41 16.28 11.53
C PRO A 564 -0.03 15.77 10.15
N GLN A 565 -1.32 15.88 9.81
CA GLN A 565 -1.84 15.44 8.52
C GLN A 565 -1.43 16.36 7.35
N LYS A 566 -0.96 17.57 7.62
CA LYS A 566 -0.48 18.58 6.64
C LYS A 566 1.03 18.61 6.48
N CYS A 567 1.79 17.80 7.21
CA CYS A 567 3.24 17.64 7.04
C CYS A 567 3.56 16.84 5.78
N TYR A 568 3.12 17.31 4.61
CA TYR A 568 3.28 16.66 3.31
C TYR A 568 3.33 17.71 2.20
N LEU A 569 4.06 17.40 1.14
CA LEU A 569 4.10 18.14 -0.12
C LEU A 569 4.25 17.12 -1.26
N ASP A 570 3.89 17.49 -2.49
CA ASP A 570 4.03 16.66 -3.70
C ASP A 570 5.30 17.09 -4.47
N TRP A 571 6.45 16.50 -4.12
CA TRP A 571 7.77 16.84 -4.67
C TRP A 571 8.76 15.68 -4.58
N ASN A 572 9.89 15.77 -5.29
CA ASN A 572 10.88 14.71 -5.45
C ASN A 572 12.33 15.25 -5.44
N GLN A 573 12.59 16.29 -4.63
CA GLN A 573 13.93 16.87 -4.48
C GLN A 573 14.75 16.10 -3.44
N GLY A 574 16.03 15.86 -3.75
CA GLY A 574 16.98 15.21 -2.85
C GLY A 574 17.51 16.16 -1.77
N PRO A 575 18.71 15.91 -1.22
CA PRO A 575 19.27 16.77 -0.18
C PRO A 575 19.42 18.23 -0.68
N PRO A 576 19.18 19.24 0.17
CA PRO A 576 18.83 19.15 1.59
C PRO A 576 17.31 19.06 1.87
N GLU A 577 16.46 18.95 0.84
CA GLU A 577 15.00 18.90 1.00
C GLU A 577 14.47 17.50 1.34
N ASN A 578 15.27 16.44 1.22
CA ASN A 578 14.97 15.11 1.76
C ASN A 578 13.55 14.60 1.45
N SER A 579 13.07 14.75 0.20
CA SER A 579 11.69 14.36 -0.15
C SER A 579 11.37 12.89 0.11
N TRP A 580 12.39 12.02 0.14
CA TRP A 580 12.24 10.60 0.40
C TRP A 580 11.52 10.30 1.72
N GLU A 581 11.63 11.18 2.73
CA GLU A 581 10.95 11.00 4.01
C GLU A 581 9.42 11.09 3.92
N ILE A 582 8.92 11.60 2.79
CA ILE A 582 7.51 12.01 2.61
C ILE A 582 6.93 11.36 1.36
N THR A 583 7.62 11.44 0.21
CA THR A 583 7.07 11.05 -1.10
C THR A 583 7.68 9.79 -1.70
N GLU A 584 8.67 9.16 -1.06
CA GLU A 584 9.21 7.87 -1.53
C GLU A 584 8.16 6.77 -1.37
N ASN A 585 8.00 5.94 -2.40
CA ASN A 585 7.20 4.72 -2.33
C ASN A 585 8.01 3.59 -1.69
N ALA A 586 7.32 2.55 -1.21
CA ALA A 586 7.95 1.31 -0.82
C ALA A 586 7.03 0.11 -1.08
N ILE A 587 7.61 -1.06 -1.35
CA ILE A 587 6.85 -2.30 -1.59
C ILE A 587 5.91 -2.64 -0.43
N TYR A 588 6.31 -2.34 0.81
CA TYR A 588 5.50 -2.59 2.00
C TYR A 588 4.41 -1.52 2.22
N TYR A 589 4.58 -0.29 1.71
CA TYR A 589 3.49 0.70 1.67
C TYR A 589 2.40 0.25 0.70
N GLN A 590 2.84 -0.17 -0.48
CA GLN A 590 1.99 -0.67 -1.55
C GLN A 590 1.22 -1.91 -1.12
N ALA A 591 1.89 -2.88 -0.49
CA ALA A 591 1.29 -4.14 -0.06
C ALA A 591 0.18 -3.94 0.99
N SER A 592 0.42 -3.08 1.99
CA SER A 592 -0.59 -2.76 3.01
C SER A 592 -1.81 -2.08 2.41
N TYR A 593 -1.60 -1.15 1.47
CA TYR A 593 -2.71 -0.51 0.75
C TYR A 593 -3.48 -1.50 -0.14
N VAL A 594 -2.80 -2.35 -0.90
CA VAL A 594 -3.42 -3.43 -1.70
C VAL A 594 -4.28 -4.33 -0.82
N LYS A 595 -3.76 -4.77 0.34
CA LYS A 595 -4.52 -5.59 1.28
C LYS A 595 -5.78 -4.86 1.77
N LEU A 596 -5.67 -3.60 2.18
CA LEU A 596 -6.85 -2.81 2.61
C LEU A 596 -7.87 -2.67 1.48
N LEU A 597 -7.43 -2.23 0.30
CA LEU A 597 -8.29 -2.00 -0.87
C LEU A 597 -9.02 -3.27 -1.32
N SER A 598 -8.34 -4.43 -1.24
CA SER A 598 -8.92 -5.72 -1.63
C SER A 598 -10.15 -6.12 -0.81
N ARG A 599 -10.32 -5.61 0.42
CA ARG A 599 -11.54 -5.78 1.24
C ARG A 599 -12.78 -5.15 0.61
N PHE A 600 -12.56 -4.16 -0.24
CA PHE A 600 -13.62 -3.37 -0.83
C PHE A 600 -13.74 -3.56 -2.35
N ALA A 601 -12.73 -4.14 -3.01
CA ALA A 601 -12.65 -4.32 -4.46
C ALA A 601 -13.14 -5.70 -4.97
N GLY A 602 -13.63 -6.58 -4.10
CA GLY A 602 -14.16 -7.89 -4.50
C GLY A 602 -15.34 -7.80 -5.47
N ILE A 603 -15.39 -8.72 -6.44
CA ILE A 603 -16.49 -8.79 -7.42
C ILE A 603 -17.78 -9.13 -6.67
N SER A 604 -18.76 -8.23 -6.71
CA SER A 604 -20.12 -8.56 -6.24
C SER A 604 -20.66 -9.70 -7.10
N LYS A 605 -20.84 -10.90 -6.52
CA LYS A 605 -21.52 -12.00 -7.21
C LYS A 605 -22.93 -11.50 -7.57
N LYS A 606 -23.17 -11.28 -8.86
CA LYS A 606 -24.47 -10.90 -9.41
C LYS A 606 -25.53 -11.95 -9.14
#